data_AF-A0A7W6K1M2-F1
#
_entry.id   AF-A0A7W6K1M2-F1
#
_cell.length_a   1.000
_cell.length_b   1.000
_cell.length_c   1.000
_cell.angle_alpha   90.00
_cell.angle_beta   90.00
_cell.angle_gamma   90.00
#
_symmetry.space_group_name_H-M   'P 1'
#
loop_
_entity.id
_entity.type
_entity.pdbx_description
1 polymer ?
#
loop_
_entity_poly.entity_id
_entity_poly.type
_entity_poly.pdbx_seq_one_letter_code
_entity_poly.pdbx_strand_id
1 'polypeptide(L)'
;MGSGPLSLKTVHTPIGDIGMPNNTETPDTQIDLIWGAEEIAKVIGRSARVTFHLLTTGALPARKVGGRWVIERSKLIAFFTGSAS
;
A
#
# COMPACT_ATOMS: atom_id res chain seq x y z
N MET A 1 52.11 -55.73 -14.79
CA MET A 1 51.05 -56.72 -15.10
C MET A 1 49.84 -56.43 -14.23
N GLY A 2 48.65 -56.24 -14.83
CA GLY A 2 47.32 -56.15 -14.19
C GLY A 2 47.05 -54.85 -13.42
N SER A 3 45.97 -54.11 -13.58
CA SER A 3 44.65 -54.41 -14.11
C SER A 3 44.04 -53.15 -14.74
N GLY A 4 43.20 -53.37 -15.75
CA GLY A 4 42.63 -52.34 -16.60
C GLY A 4 41.37 -51.65 -16.05
N PRO A 5 40.47 -51.22 -16.95
CA PRO A 5 39.90 -49.87 -17.03
C PRO A 5 38.51 -49.81 -16.37
N LEU A 6 37.89 -48.64 -16.32
CA LEU A 6 36.44 -48.46 -16.53
C LEU A 6 36.11 -46.96 -16.69
N SER A 7 35.60 -46.62 -17.87
CA SER A 7 35.07 -45.32 -18.23
C SER A 7 33.54 -45.32 -18.10
N LEU A 8 32.99 -44.13 -17.82
CA LEU A 8 31.60 -43.69 -18.02
C LEU A 8 30.45 -44.36 -17.25
N LYS A 9 29.77 -43.52 -16.46
CA LYS A 9 28.33 -43.44 -16.06
C LYS A 9 28.31 -42.35 -14.96
N THR A 10 27.54 -41.27 -14.95
CA THR A 10 26.14 -41.07 -15.34
C THR A 10 25.81 -39.58 -15.13
N VAL A 11 25.30 -38.93 -16.18
CA VAL A 11 24.08 -38.09 -16.22
C VAL A 11 24.01 -36.80 -15.39
N HIS A 12 24.04 -35.69 -16.14
CA HIS A 12 23.05 -34.60 -16.18
C HIS A 12 22.39 -34.17 -14.85
N THR A 13 22.76 -32.98 -14.38
CA THR A 13 21.74 -32.00 -13.98
C THR A 13 22.19 -30.61 -14.43
N PRO A 14 21.49 -29.99 -15.41
CA PRO A 14 21.65 -28.59 -15.74
C PRO A 14 20.89 -27.80 -14.68
N ILE A 15 21.60 -27.11 -13.79
CA ILE A 15 20.96 -26.03 -13.07
C ILE A 15 21.10 -24.80 -13.96
N GLY A 16 20.21 -24.76 -14.95
CA GLY A 16 19.94 -23.55 -15.71
C GLY A 16 19.43 -22.46 -14.78
N ASP A 17 19.73 -21.24 -15.17
CA ASP A 17 18.79 -20.12 -15.18
C ASP A 17 17.73 -20.15 -14.06
N ILE A 18 18.13 -19.73 -12.87
CA ILE A 18 17.19 -19.01 -12.02
C ILE A 18 17.56 -17.53 -12.10
N GLY A 19 17.21 -16.92 -13.24
CA GLY A 19 16.83 -15.53 -13.19
C GLY A 19 15.83 -15.37 -12.04
N MET A 20 16.19 -14.61 -11.02
CA MET A 20 15.20 -14.12 -10.08
C MET A 20 14.42 -13.04 -10.83
N PRO A 21 13.14 -13.25 -11.21
CA PRO A 21 12.30 -12.10 -11.50
C PRO A 21 12.10 -11.40 -10.16
N ASN A 22 12.86 -10.32 -9.93
CA ASN A 22 12.68 -9.47 -8.75
C ASN A 22 11.38 -8.64 -8.83
N ASN A 23 10.35 -9.19 -9.44
CA ASN A 23 9.03 -8.60 -9.49
C ASN A 23 8.25 -9.09 -8.27
N THR A 24 8.76 -8.79 -7.07
CA THR A 24 7.88 -8.59 -5.91
C THR A 24 7.30 -7.19 -6.02
N GLU A 25 6.43 -7.00 -7.00
CA GLU A 25 5.36 -6.00 -6.91
C GLU A 25 4.38 -6.55 -5.87
N THR A 26 4.74 -6.45 -4.59
CA THR A 26 3.70 -6.31 -3.59
C THR A 26 2.87 -5.12 -4.05
N PRO A 27 1.56 -5.23 -4.26
CA PRO A 27 0.75 -4.02 -4.34
C PRO A 27 0.83 -3.41 -2.95
N ASP A 28 1.85 -2.59 -2.71
CA ASP A 28 1.87 -1.59 -1.67
C ASP A 28 0.59 -0.79 -1.88
N THR A 29 -0.46 -1.25 -1.21
CA THR A 29 -1.70 -0.52 -1.07
C THR A 29 -1.31 0.64 -0.19
N GLN A 30 -0.67 1.64 -0.78
CA GLN A 30 -0.18 2.81 -0.11
C GLN A 30 -1.42 3.59 0.26
N ILE A 31 -1.87 3.38 1.50
CA ILE A 31 -3.05 4.04 2.01
C ILE A 31 -2.66 5.51 2.19
N ASP A 32 -3.20 6.38 1.35
CA ASP A 32 -3.01 7.83 1.43
C ASP A 32 -3.76 8.38 2.65
N LEU A 33 -3.12 8.26 3.81
CA LEU A 33 -3.59 8.79 5.08
C LEU A 33 -3.17 10.24 5.22
N ILE A 34 -4.17 11.11 5.32
CA ILE A 34 -4.02 12.54 5.56
C ILE A 34 -4.12 12.77 7.07
N TRP A 35 -3.07 13.35 7.65
CA TRP A 35 -2.98 13.64 9.07
C TRP A 35 -3.17 15.13 9.36
N GLY A 36 -4.09 15.44 10.25
CA GLY A 36 -4.37 16.79 10.73
C GLY A 36 -5.51 17.48 10.01
N ALA A 37 -6.26 18.31 10.72
CA ALA A 37 -7.41 19.03 10.18
C ALA A 37 -7.03 20.00 9.04
N GLU A 38 -5.81 20.56 9.07
CA GLU A 38 -5.30 21.47 8.04
C GLU A 38 -5.09 20.78 6.69
N GLU A 39 -4.46 19.60 6.68
CA GLU A 39 -4.23 18.86 5.45
C GLU A 39 -5.56 18.38 4.84
N ILE A 40 -6.50 17.96 5.70
CA ILE A 40 -7.86 17.60 5.28
C ILE A 40 -8.57 18.81 4.65
N ALA A 41 -8.41 19.98 5.28
CA ALA A 41 -9.00 21.23 4.81
C ALA A 41 -8.50 21.62 3.41
N LYS A 42 -7.20 21.42 3.14
CA LYS A 42 -6.61 21.63 1.81
C LYS A 42 -7.24 20.71 0.76
N VAL A 43 -7.52 19.45 1.11
CA VAL A 43 -8.11 18.48 0.18
C VAL A 43 -9.57 18.81 -0.16
N ILE A 44 -10.38 19.24 0.82
CA ILE A 44 -11.78 19.65 0.59
C ILE A 44 -11.94 21.09 0.11
N GLY A 45 -10.86 21.87 0.05
CA GLY A 45 -10.88 23.29 -0.30
C GLY A 45 -11.63 24.16 0.71
N ARG A 46 -11.55 23.84 2.02
CA ARG A 46 -12.18 24.61 3.10
C ARG A 46 -11.14 25.17 4.05
N SER A 47 -11.56 26.04 4.96
CA SER A 47 -10.68 26.54 6.02
C SER A 47 -10.46 25.47 7.10
N ALA A 48 -9.28 25.49 7.73
CA ALA A 48 -8.95 24.57 8.82
C ALA A 48 -9.94 24.66 9.99
N ARG A 49 -10.43 25.86 10.32
CA ARG A 49 -11.42 26.08 11.38
C ARG A 49 -12.75 25.39 11.09
N VAL A 50 -13.28 25.54 9.88
CA VAL A 50 -14.53 24.89 9.46
C VAL A 50 -14.33 23.38 9.41
N THR A 51 -13.20 22.92 8.86
CA THR A 51 -12.87 21.50 8.80
C THR A 51 -12.77 20.88 10.19
N PHE A 52 -12.12 21.55 11.14
CA PHE A 52 -12.07 21.09 12.52
C PHE A 52 -13.47 20.97 13.13
N HIS A 53 -14.35 21.95 12.89
CA HIS A 53 -15.73 21.85 13.33
C HIS A 53 -16.43 20.63 12.72
N LEU A 54 -16.32 20.40 11.41
CA LEU A 54 -16.89 19.23 10.71
C LEU A 54 -16.33 17.90 11.23
N LEU A 55 -15.05 17.85 11.57
CA LEU A 55 -14.41 16.67 12.17
C LEU A 55 -14.97 16.42 13.58
N THR A 56 -15.14 17.46 14.39
CA THR A 56 -15.70 17.34 15.74
C THR A 56 -17.19 17.02 15.76
N THR A 57 -17.95 17.48 14.78
CA THR A 57 -19.38 17.18 14.65
C THR A 57 -19.64 15.83 13.95
N GLY A 58 -18.60 15.19 13.40
CA GLY A 58 -18.70 13.89 12.72
C GLY A 58 -19.28 13.96 11.31
N ALA A 59 -19.28 15.14 10.68
CA ALA A 59 -19.77 15.32 9.31
C ALA A 59 -18.84 14.75 8.23
N LEU A 60 -17.57 14.48 8.57
CA LEU A 60 -16.58 13.88 7.68
C LEU A 60 -16.17 12.49 8.19
N PRO A 61 -15.83 11.54 7.29
CA PRO A 61 -15.43 10.18 7.66
C PRO A 61 -13.97 10.12 8.16
N ALA A 62 -13.64 10.92 9.18
CA ALA A 62 -12.32 10.97 9.80
C ALA A 62 -12.28 10.24 11.13
N ARG A 63 -11.09 9.79 11.52
CA ARG A 63 -10.82 9.05 12.75
C ARG A 63 -9.84 9.82 13.63
N LYS A 64 -10.07 9.85 14.94
CA LYS A 64 -9.12 10.43 15.90
C LYS A 64 -8.16 9.34 16.37
N VAL A 65 -6.86 9.48 16.06
CA VAL A 65 -5.80 8.53 16.41
C VAL A 65 -4.72 9.27 17.17
N GLY A 66 -4.48 8.90 18.44
CA GLY A 66 -3.41 9.49 19.26
C GLY A 66 -3.50 11.00 19.46
N GLY A 67 -4.70 11.59 19.39
CA GLY A 67 -4.91 13.05 19.49
C GLY A 67 -4.83 13.82 18.17
N ARG A 68 -4.50 13.17 17.06
CA ARG A 68 -4.57 13.75 15.70
C ARG A 68 -5.77 13.21 14.94
N TRP A 69 -6.32 14.02 14.04
CA TRP A 69 -7.34 13.57 13.09
C TRP A 69 -6.67 12.94 11.88
N VAL A 70 -7.16 11.79 11.46
CA VAL A 70 -6.67 11.02 10.32
C VAL A 70 -7.84 10.69 9.42
N ILE A 71 -7.68 10.93 8.13
CA ILE A 71 -8.64 10.50 7.13
C ILE A 71 -7.90 9.88 5.96
N GLU A 72 -8.54 8.94 5.31
CA GLU A 72 -8.01 8.33 4.10
C GLU A 72 -8.56 9.12 2.90
N ARG A 73 -7.68 9.48 1.96
CA ARG A 73 -8.02 10.36 0.84
C ARG A 73 -9.13 9.78 -0.04
N SER A 74 -9.09 8.49 -0.31
CA SER A 74 -10.09 7.80 -1.14
C SER A 74 -11.45 7.74 -0.45
N LYS A 75 -11.54 7.54 0.87
CA LYS A 75 -12.77 7.60 1.67
C LYS A 75 -13.40 8.98 1.61
N LEU A 76 -12.57 10.02 1.73
CA LEU A 76 -13.05 11.40 1.63
C LEU A 76 -13.64 11.65 0.25
N ILE A 77 -12.94 11.24 -0.81
CA ILE A 77 -13.45 11.36 -2.19
C ILE A 77 -14.72 10.53 -2.37
N ALA A 78 -14.73 9.26 -1.96
CA ALA A 78 -15.90 8.37 -2.06
C ALA A 78 -17.13 8.92 -1.34
N PHE A 79 -16.94 9.56 -0.18
CA PHE A 79 -18.01 10.23 0.57
C PHE A 79 -18.63 11.40 -0.20
N PHE A 80 -17.83 12.16 -0.97
CA PHE A 80 -18.32 13.27 -1.77
C PHE A 80 -18.77 12.90 -3.19
N THR A 81 -18.13 11.91 -3.82
CA THR A 81 -18.44 11.45 -5.17
C THR A 81 -19.74 10.63 -5.23
N GLY A 82 -20.22 10.13 -4.08
CA GLY A 82 -21.58 9.62 -3.97
C GLY A 82 -21.79 8.25 -4.61
N SER A 83 -21.43 7.19 -3.87
CA SER A 83 -22.31 6.01 -3.84
C SER A 83 -23.48 6.32 -2.88
N ALA A 84 -24.28 7.31 -3.24
CA ALA A 84 -25.65 7.40 -2.76
C ALA A 84 -26.46 6.48 -3.67
N SER A 85 -26.54 5.20 -3.30
CA SER A 85 -27.56 4.28 -3.82
C SER A 85 -28.87 4.51 -3.10
#